data_AF-A0A5C4PKS9-F1
#
_entry.id   AF-A0A5C4PKS9-F1
#
_cell.length_a   1.000
_cell.length_b   1.000
_cell.length_c   1.000
_cell.angle_alpha   90.00
_cell.angle_beta   90.00
_cell.angle_gamma   90.00
#
_symmetry.space_group_name_H-M   'P 1'
#
loop_
_entity.id
_entity.type
_entity.pdbx_description
1 polymer ?
#
loop_
_entity_poly.entity_id
_entity_poly.type
_entity_poly.pdbx_seq_one_letter_code
_entity_poly.pdbx_strand_id
1 'polypeptide(L)'
;MINLKNLFLTRRYTVKLRLTLFVMVAIVLVTLISVSAVIGLNNTYNSLSNLRDRSLNQMFSSMTLGVKTSQISTYSTRLSQTIRALEYKEASDQLERHIQQVHQILNEIQTKTTPQENARFANIIDFIHTLEKSIKELLNQAYQRHVIHTTISSQLNQSLLHIRHMKRLAKRTALSDSFSQEFLTQVTSIENLIEDATHSSFSPSTFLSIRAIFSFLPDMSAHPEIESEWKKVEVIFLELTNNANKLADINWRILFLVNQIDALVKNIDAGYTKL
;
A
#
# COMPACT_ATOMS: atom_id res chain seq x y z
N MET A 1 56.28 -83.69 -7.51
CA MET A 1 55.26 -82.93 -6.75
C MET A 1 56.01 -81.95 -5.84
N ILE A 2 56.24 -80.71 -6.32
CA ILE A 2 57.12 -79.73 -5.67
C ILE A 2 56.25 -78.84 -4.76
N ASN A 3 56.54 -78.88 -3.46
CA ASN A 3 55.73 -78.24 -2.42
C ASN A 3 56.14 -76.77 -2.24
N LEU A 4 55.27 -75.86 -2.68
CA LEU A 4 55.51 -74.42 -2.86
C LEU A 4 55.30 -73.57 -1.59
N LYS A 5 55.44 -74.13 -0.39
CA LYS A 5 54.94 -73.47 0.85
C LYS A 5 55.96 -72.89 1.82
N ASN A 6 57.26 -73.04 1.59
CA ASN A 6 58.28 -72.63 2.57
C ASN A 6 59.34 -71.62 2.07
N LEU A 7 59.01 -70.79 1.06
CA LEU A 7 59.96 -69.79 0.55
C LEU A 7 59.75 -68.35 1.05
N PHE A 8 58.90 -68.11 2.06
CA PHE A 8 58.47 -66.75 2.43
C PHE A 8 58.78 -66.28 3.85
N LEU A 9 59.57 -66.99 4.67
CA LEU A 9 59.63 -66.67 6.10
C LEU A 9 60.98 -66.60 6.81
N THR A 10 62.11 -66.58 6.10
CA THR A 10 63.40 -66.39 6.78
C THR A 10 64.39 -65.57 5.96
N ARG A 11 64.13 -64.26 5.86
CA ARG A 11 65.19 -63.30 5.56
C ARG A 11 65.36 -62.41 6.79
N ARG A 12 66.55 -62.44 7.40
CA ARG A 12 66.93 -61.57 8.52
C ARG A 12 66.58 -60.13 8.15
N TYR A 13 65.53 -59.61 8.78
CA TYR A 13 65.18 -58.20 8.69
C TYR A 13 66.30 -57.41 9.38
N THR A 14 67.22 -56.89 8.59
CA THR A 14 68.27 -55.99 9.06
C THR A 14 67.60 -54.80 9.75
N VAL A 15 68.10 -54.37 10.91
CA VAL A 15 67.54 -53.25 11.72
C VAL A 15 67.20 -52.02 10.85
N LYS A 16 68.00 -51.78 9.81
CA LYS A 16 67.79 -50.73 8.81
C LYS A 16 66.46 -50.83 8.04
N LEU A 17 66.00 -52.04 7.68
CA LEU A 17 64.74 -52.23 6.93
C LEU A 17 63.51 -51.97 7.80
N ARG A 18 63.57 -52.32 9.10
CA ARG A 18 62.49 -52.02 10.05
C ARG A 18 62.39 -50.53 10.33
N LEU A 19 63.54 -49.85 10.42
CA LEU A 19 63.60 -48.40 10.60
C LEU A 19 63.08 -47.65 9.36
N THR A 20 63.48 -48.05 8.15
CA THR A 20 62.99 -47.42 6.91
C THR A 20 61.50 -47.64 6.70
N LEU A 21 60.97 -48.82 7.01
CA LEU A 21 59.53 -49.09 6.97
C LEU A 21 58.76 -48.21 7.98
N PHE A 22 59.27 -48.08 9.20
CA PHE A 22 58.66 -47.24 10.23
C PHE A 22 58.60 -45.77 9.80
N VAL A 23 59.70 -45.23 9.25
CA VAL A 23 59.74 -43.86 8.74
C VAL A 23 58.80 -43.68 7.54
N MET A 24 58.73 -44.65 6.63
CA MET A 24 57.81 -44.57 5.48
C MET A 24 56.34 -44.55 5.92
N VAL A 25 55.96 -45.41 6.87
CA VAL A 25 54.61 -45.43 7.44
C VAL A 25 54.29 -44.12 8.17
N ALA A 26 55.24 -43.58 8.94
CA ALA A 26 55.07 -42.30 9.62
C ALA A 26 54.82 -41.15 8.62
N ILE A 27 55.56 -41.11 7.51
CA ILE A 27 55.36 -40.10 6.45
C ILE A 27 53.97 -40.24 5.82
N VAL A 28 53.53 -41.45 5.50
CA VAL A 28 52.18 -41.71 4.93
C VAL A 28 51.06 -41.31 5.91
N LEU A 29 51.24 -41.56 7.20
CA LEU A 29 50.26 -41.18 8.22
C LEU A 29 50.14 -39.65 8.31
N VAL A 30 51.27 -38.94 8.33
CA VAL A 30 51.29 -37.47 8.38
C VAL A 30 50.66 -36.86 7.13
N THR A 31 50.92 -37.41 5.95
CA THR A 31 50.30 -36.90 4.71
C THR A 31 48.79 -37.15 4.68
N LEU A 32 48.31 -38.31 5.14
CA LEU A 32 46.87 -38.59 5.26
C LEU A 32 46.15 -37.65 6.23
N ILE A 33 46.75 -37.38 7.40
CA ILE A 33 46.21 -36.42 8.37
C ILE A 33 46.16 -35.01 7.76
N SER A 34 47.21 -34.60 7.04
CA SER A 34 47.28 -33.29 6.38
C SER A 34 46.20 -33.14 5.28
N VAL A 35 46.02 -34.15 4.43
CA VAL A 35 44.97 -34.14 3.39
C VAL A 35 43.57 -34.12 4.01
N SER A 36 43.33 -34.93 5.05
CA SER A 36 42.04 -34.94 5.77
C SER A 36 41.75 -33.58 6.42
N ALA A 37 42.76 -32.91 6.97
CA ALA A 37 42.62 -31.58 7.56
C ALA A 37 42.27 -30.52 6.50
N VAL A 38 42.92 -30.55 5.33
CA VAL A 38 42.62 -29.63 4.22
C VAL A 38 41.20 -29.83 3.69
N ILE A 39 40.76 -31.08 3.51
CA ILE A 39 39.38 -31.38 3.06
C ILE A 39 38.35 -30.95 4.12
N GLY A 40 38.62 -31.23 5.41
CA GLY A 40 37.76 -30.81 6.51
C GLY A 40 37.64 -29.29 6.63
N LEU A 41 38.75 -28.56 6.51
CA LEU A 41 38.77 -27.10 6.51
C LEU A 41 38.03 -26.52 5.30
N ASN A 42 38.23 -27.07 4.11
CA ASN A 42 37.55 -26.59 2.90
C ASN A 42 36.02 -26.79 2.98
N ASN A 43 35.55 -27.96 3.44
CA ASN A 43 34.11 -28.20 3.62
C ASN A 43 33.49 -27.32 4.71
N THR A 44 34.22 -27.10 5.80
CA THR A 44 33.77 -26.23 6.90
C THR A 44 33.75 -24.77 6.45
N TYR A 45 34.77 -24.32 5.72
CA TYR A 45 34.86 -22.97 5.18
C TYR A 45 33.75 -22.70 4.16
N ASN A 46 33.51 -23.64 3.23
CA ASN A 46 32.43 -23.54 2.26
C ASN A 46 31.03 -23.60 2.91
N SER A 47 30.86 -24.37 3.99
CA SER A 47 29.58 -24.36 4.73
C SER A 47 29.39 -23.06 5.50
N LEU A 48 30.45 -22.54 6.14
CA LEU A 48 30.37 -21.33 6.95
C LEU A 48 30.21 -20.08 6.08
N SER A 49 30.88 -20.00 4.92
CA SER A 49 30.70 -18.90 3.97
C SER A 49 29.28 -18.90 3.38
N ASN A 50 28.77 -20.06 2.95
CA ASN A 50 27.40 -20.19 2.46
C ASN A 50 26.36 -19.83 3.53
N LEU A 51 26.56 -20.24 4.79
CA LEU A 51 25.65 -19.87 5.88
C LEU A 51 25.71 -18.38 6.21
N ARG A 52 26.91 -17.79 6.21
CA ARG A 52 27.10 -16.35 6.46
C ARG A 52 26.47 -15.50 5.37
N ASP A 53 26.69 -15.84 4.10
CA ASP A 53 26.19 -15.07 2.97
C ASP A 53 24.67 -15.23 2.83
N ARG A 54 24.11 -16.42 3.12
CA ARG A 54 22.65 -16.62 3.20
C ARG A 54 22.01 -15.87 4.37
N SER A 55 22.62 -15.94 5.55
CA SER A 55 22.12 -15.24 6.75
C SER A 55 22.16 -13.72 6.58
N LEU A 56 23.26 -13.18 6.04
CA LEU A 56 23.35 -11.75 5.74
C LEU A 56 22.33 -11.32 4.68
N ASN A 57 22.19 -12.08 3.58
CA ASN A 57 21.25 -11.73 2.52
C ASN A 57 19.79 -11.80 3.00
N GLN A 58 19.44 -12.81 3.82
CA GLN A 58 18.13 -12.92 4.46
C GLN A 58 17.88 -11.79 5.47
N MET A 59 18.88 -11.43 6.28
CA MET A 59 18.77 -10.35 7.27
C MET A 59 18.65 -8.97 6.62
N PHE A 60 19.43 -8.68 5.58
CA PHE A 60 19.36 -7.42 4.83
C PHE A 60 18.05 -7.28 4.06
N SER A 61 17.59 -8.36 3.43
CA SER A 61 16.30 -8.39 2.72
C SER A 61 15.12 -8.18 3.69
N SER A 62 15.15 -8.86 4.85
CA SER A 62 14.08 -8.75 5.87
C SER A 62 14.04 -7.38 6.54
N MET A 63 15.19 -6.80 6.89
CA MET A 63 15.25 -5.46 7.49
C MET A 63 14.78 -4.38 6.50
N THR A 64 15.20 -4.48 5.24
CA THR A 64 14.77 -3.54 4.20
C THR A 64 13.27 -3.68 3.94
N LEU A 65 12.76 -4.90 3.85
CA LEU A 65 11.34 -5.16 3.62
C LEU A 65 10.46 -4.65 4.77
N GLY A 66 10.81 -4.92 6.04
CA GLY A 66 10.08 -4.43 7.21
C GLY A 66 10.01 -2.90 7.28
N VAL A 67 11.10 -2.21 6.93
CA VAL A 67 11.09 -0.74 6.82
C VAL A 67 10.15 -0.28 5.71
N LYS A 68 10.17 -0.94 4.54
CA LYS A 68 9.32 -0.56 3.40
C LYS A 68 7.85 -0.83 3.68
N THR A 69 7.50 -1.95 4.32
CA THR A 69 6.12 -2.27 4.71
C THR A 69 5.60 -1.32 5.79
N SER A 70 6.45 -0.93 6.75
CA SER A 70 6.10 0.11 7.74
C SER A 70 5.89 1.50 7.10
N GLN A 71 6.75 1.88 6.16
CA GLN A 71 6.57 3.10 5.37
C GLN A 71 5.25 3.07 4.58
N ILE A 72 4.90 1.93 3.98
CA ILE A 72 3.62 1.73 3.29
C ILE A 72 2.43 1.99 4.23
N SER A 73 2.43 1.45 5.45
CA SER A 73 1.37 1.70 6.44
C SER A 73 1.26 3.20 6.76
N THR A 74 2.40 3.87 6.98
CA THR A 74 2.47 5.31 7.25
C THR A 74 1.89 6.13 6.09
N TYR A 75 2.31 5.86 4.86
CA TYR A 75 1.82 6.59 3.69
C TYR A 75 0.37 6.27 3.33
N SER A 76 -0.10 5.05 3.63
CA SER A 76 -1.51 4.68 3.48
C SER A 76 -2.38 5.48 4.46
N THR A 77 -1.93 5.64 5.70
CA THR A 77 -2.57 6.49 6.71
C THR A 77 -2.57 7.97 6.28
N ARG A 78 -1.43 8.48 5.81
CA ARG A 78 -1.32 9.85 5.28
C ARG A 78 -2.29 10.06 4.11
N LEU A 79 -2.32 9.13 3.15
CA LEU A 79 -3.21 9.18 1.99
C LEU A 79 -4.68 9.19 2.43
N SER A 80 -5.06 8.46 3.48
CA SER A 80 -6.42 8.51 4.05
C SER A 80 -6.78 9.90 4.60
N GLN A 81 -5.84 10.59 5.23
CA GLN A 81 -6.06 11.91 5.86
C GLN A 81 -6.00 13.07 4.86
N THR A 82 -5.37 12.85 3.71
CA THR A 82 -5.15 13.90 2.72
C THR A 82 -6.39 14.27 1.92
N ILE A 83 -6.73 15.56 1.92
CA ILE A 83 -7.89 16.11 1.17
C ILE A 83 -7.41 17.00 0.01
N ARG A 84 -6.22 17.63 0.11
CA ARG A 84 -5.71 18.57 -0.90
C ARG A 84 -5.06 17.84 -2.08
N ALA A 85 -5.21 18.42 -3.28
CA ALA A 85 -4.72 17.83 -4.52
C ALA A 85 -3.21 17.56 -4.55
N LEU A 86 -2.41 18.53 -4.08
CA LEU A 86 -0.94 18.41 -4.08
C LEU A 86 -0.46 17.32 -3.12
N GLU A 87 -1.01 17.33 -1.90
CA GLU A 87 -0.72 16.33 -0.89
C GLU A 87 -1.16 14.94 -1.36
N TYR A 88 -2.29 14.83 -2.08
CA TYR A 88 -2.80 13.57 -2.62
C TYR A 88 -1.82 12.99 -3.63
N LYS A 89 -1.35 13.83 -4.56
CA LYS A 89 -0.37 13.44 -5.57
C LYS A 89 0.93 12.96 -4.90
N GLU A 90 1.46 13.76 -3.98
CA GLU A 90 2.71 13.42 -3.27
C GLU A 90 2.59 12.09 -2.50
N ALA A 91 1.50 11.90 -1.75
CA ALA A 91 1.28 10.69 -0.97
C ALA A 91 1.07 9.46 -1.86
N SER A 92 0.36 9.61 -2.98
CA SER A 92 0.16 8.53 -3.96
C SER A 92 1.47 8.12 -4.64
N ASP A 93 2.26 9.10 -5.09
CA ASP A 93 3.57 8.88 -5.72
C ASP A 93 4.58 8.23 -4.75
N GLN A 94 4.53 8.59 -3.46
CA GLN A 94 5.33 7.95 -2.41
C GLN A 94 4.89 6.49 -2.20
N LEU A 95 3.59 6.25 -2.04
CA LEU A 95 3.06 4.91 -1.83
C LEU A 95 3.33 3.98 -3.02
N GLU A 96 3.20 4.48 -4.25
CA GLU A 96 3.49 3.73 -5.47
C GLU A 96 4.97 3.33 -5.56
N ARG A 97 5.89 4.25 -5.24
CA ARG A 97 7.33 3.94 -5.21
C ARG A 97 7.67 2.89 -4.16
N HIS A 98 7.07 2.97 -2.98
CA HIS A 98 7.34 2.00 -1.92
C HIS A 98 6.81 0.61 -2.26
N ILE A 99 5.63 0.50 -2.89
CA ILE A 99 5.11 -0.80 -3.30
C ILE A 99 5.91 -1.41 -4.47
N GLN A 100 6.41 -0.59 -5.40
CA GLN A 100 7.33 -1.06 -6.45
C GLN A 100 8.64 -1.62 -5.85
N GLN A 101 9.19 -0.96 -4.83
CA GLN A 101 10.38 -1.46 -4.12
C GLN A 101 10.10 -2.79 -3.41
N VAL A 102 8.95 -2.95 -2.76
CA VAL A 102 8.54 -4.22 -2.16
C VAL A 102 8.42 -5.33 -3.22
N HIS A 103 7.82 -5.01 -4.37
CA HIS A 103 7.71 -5.95 -5.49
C HIS A 103 9.08 -6.41 -6.01
N GLN A 104 10.04 -5.49 -6.15
CA GLN A 104 11.41 -5.81 -6.55
C GLN A 104 12.08 -6.74 -5.53
N ILE A 105 11.96 -6.44 -4.23
CA ILE A 105 12.50 -7.29 -3.15
C ILE A 105 11.87 -8.69 -3.20
N LEU A 106 10.56 -8.78 -3.44
CA LEU A 106 9.86 -10.07 -3.56
C LEU A 106 10.40 -10.90 -4.73
N ASN A 107 10.57 -10.28 -5.90
CA ASN A 107 11.13 -10.96 -7.07
C ASN A 107 12.57 -11.44 -6.83
N GLU A 108 13.38 -10.63 -6.13
CA GLU A 108 14.73 -11.03 -5.73
C GLU A 108 14.73 -12.22 -4.77
N ILE A 109 13.81 -12.26 -3.80
CA ILE A 109 13.66 -13.41 -2.90
C ILE A 109 13.32 -14.65 -3.74
N GLN A 110 12.24 -14.61 -4.53
CA GLN A 110 11.77 -15.76 -5.30
C GLN A 110 12.83 -16.35 -6.26
N THR A 111 13.70 -15.51 -6.82
CA THR A 111 14.75 -15.93 -7.75
C THR A 111 16.01 -16.45 -7.07
N LYS A 112 16.25 -16.10 -5.80
CA LYS A 112 17.49 -16.43 -5.07
C LYS A 112 17.31 -17.53 -4.01
N THR A 113 16.09 -17.88 -3.61
CA THR A 113 15.84 -18.95 -2.61
C THR A 113 15.64 -20.33 -3.21
N THR A 114 16.05 -21.36 -2.46
CA THR A 114 15.81 -22.76 -2.80
C THR A 114 14.32 -23.12 -2.61
N PRO A 115 13.81 -24.20 -3.23
CA PRO A 115 12.40 -24.61 -3.09
C PRO A 115 11.95 -24.83 -1.64
N GLN A 116 12.85 -25.32 -0.78
CA GLN A 116 12.57 -25.56 0.64
C GLN A 116 12.50 -24.25 1.44
N GLU A 117 13.29 -23.24 1.08
CA GLU A 117 13.22 -21.90 1.67
C GLU A 117 11.96 -21.17 1.17
N ASN A 118 11.63 -21.27 -0.13
CA ASN A 118 10.38 -20.71 -0.67
C ASN A 118 9.14 -21.23 0.05
N ALA A 119 9.11 -22.51 0.44
CA ALA A 119 8.01 -23.07 1.23
C ALA A 119 7.87 -22.41 2.62
N ARG A 120 8.98 -21.96 3.23
CA ARG A 120 8.95 -21.24 4.52
C ARG A 120 8.46 -19.79 4.37
N PHE A 121 8.71 -19.17 3.22
CA PHE A 121 8.26 -17.81 2.90
C PHE A 121 6.87 -17.74 2.28
N ALA A 122 6.24 -18.88 1.92
CA ALA A 122 4.96 -18.91 1.19
C ALA A 122 3.87 -18.00 1.80
N ASN A 123 3.66 -18.09 3.12
CA ASN A 123 2.67 -17.25 3.80
C ASN A 123 3.00 -15.75 3.73
N ILE A 124 4.29 -15.40 3.80
CA ILE A 124 4.74 -14.00 3.71
C ILE A 124 4.53 -13.47 2.29
N ILE A 125 4.86 -14.28 1.28
CA ILE A 125 4.63 -13.96 -0.13
C ILE A 125 3.13 -13.70 -0.38
N ASP A 126 2.25 -14.54 0.16
CA ASP A 126 0.80 -14.36 0.06
C ASP A 126 0.32 -13.06 0.74
N PHE A 127 0.87 -12.73 1.92
CA PHE A 127 0.57 -11.45 2.58
C PHE A 127 1.07 -10.25 1.77
N ILE A 128 2.25 -10.34 1.15
CA ILE A 128 2.79 -9.26 0.30
C ILE A 128 1.94 -9.08 -0.96
N HIS A 129 1.50 -10.15 -1.62
CA HIS A 129 0.59 -10.03 -2.76
C HIS A 129 -0.76 -9.44 -2.36
N THR A 130 -1.28 -9.82 -1.19
CA THR A 130 -2.51 -9.22 -0.64
C THR A 130 -2.30 -7.74 -0.30
N LEU A 131 -1.12 -7.38 0.20
CA LEU A 131 -0.73 -6.00 0.50
C LEU A 131 -0.66 -5.17 -0.79
N GLU A 132 0.00 -5.67 -1.84
CA GLU A 132 0.05 -5.05 -3.16
C GLU A 132 -1.35 -4.79 -3.73
N LYS A 133 -2.25 -5.79 -3.64
CA LYS A 133 -3.64 -5.65 -4.09
C LYS A 133 -4.38 -4.58 -3.29
N SER A 134 -4.24 -4.59 -1.96
CA SER A 134 -4.90 -3.63 -1.07
C SER A 134 -4.43 -2.20 -1.32
N ILE A 135 -3.14 -2.00 -1.59
CA ILE A 135 -2.56 -0.69 -1.91
C ILE A 135 -3.05 -0.19 -3.27
N LYS A 136 -3.06 -1.05 -4.29
CA LYS A 136 -3.61 -0.68 -5.62
C LYS A 136 -5.06 -0.25 -5.50
N GLU A 137 -5.84 -0.97 -4.70
CA GLU A 137 -7.22 -0.59 -4.44
C GLU A 137 -7.31 0.73 -3.67
N LEU A 138 -6.47 0.93 -2.64
CA LEU A 138 -6.43 2.18 -1.86
C LEU A 138 -6.12 3.39 -2.74
N LEU A 139 -5.14 3.26 -3.64
CA LEU A 139 -4.78 4.31 -4.61
C LEU A 139 -5.97 4.63 -5.51
N ASN A 140 -6.67 3.62 -6.04
CA ASN A 140 -7.87 3.83 -6.85
C ASN A 140 -8.98 4.53 -6.04
N GLN A 141 -9.26 4.08 -4.81
CA GLN A 141 -10.27 4.71 -3.96
C GLN A 141 -9.91 6.16 -3.62
N ALA A 142 -8.65 6.44 -3.30
CA ALA A 142 -8.15 7.79 -3.03
C ALA A 142 -8.27 8.70 -4.26
N TYR A 143 -7.99 8.17 -5.46
CA TYR A 143 -8.22 8.88 -6.72
C TYR A 143 -9.70 9.22 -6.92
N GLN A 144 -10.59 8.24 -6.77
CA GLN A 144 -12.04 8.45 -6.91
C GLN A 144 -12.54 9.47 -5.88
N ARG A 145 -12.07 9.39 -4.64
CA ARG A 145 -12.36 10.39 -3.60
C ARG A 145 -11.98 11.79 -4.05
N HIS A 146 -10.77 11.96 -4.59
CA HIS A 146 -10.29 13.25 -5.06
C HIS A 146 -11.15 13.81 -6.20
N VAL A 147 -11.44 12.98 -7.22
CA VAL A 147 -12.31 13.36 -8.34
C VAL A 147 -13.68 13.83 -7.83
N ILE A 148 -14.37 12.99 -7.05
CA ILE A 148 -15.71 13.31 -6.54
C ILE A 148 -15.69 14.57 -5.67
N HIS A 149 -14.68 14.74 -4.81
CA HIS A 149 -14.52 15.93 -4.00
C HIS A 149 -14.41 17.21 -4.86
N THR A 150 -13.61 17.19 -5.92
CA THR A 150 -13.49 18.32 -6.85
C THR A 150 -14.77 18.56 -7.64
N THR A 151 -15.48 17.50 -8.04
CA THR A 151 -16.79 17.58 -8.71
C THR A 151 -17.82 18.26 -7.81
N ILE A 152 -17.94 17.83 -6.55
CA ILE A 152 -18.85 18.44 -5.56
C ILE A 152 -18.53 19.92 -5.37
N SER A 153 -17.25 20.27 -5.19
CA SER A 153 -16.82 21.67 -5.03
C SER A 153 -17.16 22.52 -6.25
N SER A 154 -16.97 21.99 -7.46
CA SER A 154 -17.36 22.68 -8.70
C SER A 154 -18.87 22.88 -8.80
N GLN A 155 -19.66 21.84 -8.51
CA GLN A 155 -21.13 21.86 -8.53
C GLN A 155 -21.71 22.85 -7.50
N LEU A 156 -21.13 22.91 -6.29
CA LEU A 156 -21.50 23.91 -5.28
C LEU A 156 -21.23 25.34 -5.77
N ASN A 157 -20.05 25.59 -6.34
CA ASN A 157 -19.72 26.90 -6.89
C ASN A 157 -20.64 27.29 -8.06
N GLN A 158 -20.97 26.35 -8.96
CA GLN A 158 -21.95 26.59 -10.02
C GLN A 158 -23.34 26.93 -9.45
N SER A 159 -23.76 26.23 -8.40
CA SER A 159 -25.03 26.51 -7.71
C SER A 159 -25.04 27.92 -7.11
N LEU A 160 -23.94 28.37 -6.48
CA LEU A 160 -23.81 29.74 -5.98
C LEU A 160 -23.91 30.78 -7.12
N LEU A 161 -23.33 30.50 -8.29
CA LEU A 161 -23.45 31.39 -9.44
C LEU A 161 -24.91 31.52 -9.92
N HIS A 162 -25.65 30.42 -10.00
CA HIS A 162 -27.07 30.43 -10.34
C HIS A 162 -27.89 31.18 -9.28
N ILE A 163 -27.61 30.97 -8.00
CA ILE A 163 -28.27 31.69 -6.90
C ILE A 163 -28.04 33.19 -6.95
N ARG A 164 -26.80 33.62 -7.14
CA ARG A 164 -26.47 35.04 -7.31
C ARG A 164 -27.09 35.61 -8.58
N HIS A 165 -27.24 34.81 -9.64
CA HIS A 165 -27.95 35.22 -10.84
C HIS A 165 -29.44 35.44 -10.57
N MET A 166 -30.11 34.49 -9.92
CA MET A 166 -31.51 34.64 -9.50
C MET A 166 -31.74 35.90 -8.66
N LYS A 167 -30.87 36.19 -7.68
CA LYS A 167 -30.94 37.42 -6.86
C LYS A 167 -30.81 38.69 -7.71
N ARG A 168 -29.98 38.68 -8.75
CA ARG A 168 -29.86 39.82 -9.69
C ARG A 168 -31.10 39.98 -10.55
N LEU A 169 -31.69 38.88 -11.03
CA LEU A 169 -32.94 38.90 -11.79
C LEU A 169 -34.08 39.46 -10.93
N ALA A 170 -34.25 38.96 -9.71
CA ALA A 170 -35.28 39.43 -8.78
C ALA A 170 -35.20 40.94 -8.51
N LYS A 171 -33.99 41.49 -8.38
CA LYS A 171 -33.79 42.95 -8.21
C LYS A 171 -34.12 43.77 -9.47
N ARG A 172 -34.03 43.19 -10.66
CA ARG A 172 -34.26 43.89 -11.94
C ARG A 172 -35.74 43.94 -12.32
N THR A 173 -36.51 42.91 -11.98
CA THR A 173 -37.88 42.72 -12.49
C THR A 173 -38.95 43.54 -11.75
N ALA A 174 -38.58 44.46 -10.85
CA ALA A 174 -39.52 45.26 -10.02
C ALA A 174 -40.66 44.41 -9.44
N LEU A 175 -40.29 43.22 -8.95
CA LEU A 175 -41.19 42.24 -8.36
C LEU A 175 -41.97 42.86 -7.19
N SER A 176 -43.24 42.47 -7.01
CA SER A 176 -44.08 42.96 -5.90
C SER A 176 -43.36 42.84 -4.56
N ASP A 177 -43.40 43.88 -3.72
CA ASP A 177 -42.58 44.00 -2.52
C ASP A 177 -42.61 42.75 -1.61
N SER A 178 -43.78 42.12 -1.45
CA SER A 178 -43.94 40.92 -0.61
C SER A 178 -43.24 39.67 -1.17
N PHE A 179 -43.44 39.35 -2.46
CA PHE A 179 -42.79 38.19 -3.10
C PHE A 179 -41.27 38.36 -3.14
N SER A 180 -40.81 39.57 -3.50
CA SER A 180 -39.38 39.91 -3.55
C SER A 180 -38.69 39.67 -2.21
N GLN A 181 -39.32 40.10 -1.12
CA GLN A 181 -38.74 40.02 0.21
C GLN A 181 -38.66 38.57 0.71
N GLU A 182 -39.73 37.80 0.54
CA GLU A 182 -39.77 36.38 0.91
C GLU A 182 -38.75 35.57 0.09
N PHE A 183 -38.79 35.70 -1.25
CA PHE A 183 -37.86 35.03 -2.15
C PHE A 183 -36.40 35.32 -1.82
N LEU A 184 -36.02 36.61 -1.66
CA LEU A 184 -34.65 36.99 -1.37
C LEU A 184 -34.17 36.47 -0.01
N THR A 185 -35.07 36.37 0.98
CA THR A 185 -34.76 35.82 2.30
C THR A 185 -34.42 34.34 2.18
N GLN A 186 -35.28 33.57 1.52
CA GLN A 186 -35.09 32.12 1.36
C GLN A 186 -33.86 31.79 0.50
N VAL A 187 -33.69 32.49 -0.62
CA VAL A 187 -32.54 32.28 -1.50
C VAL A 187 -31.22 32.67 -0.82
N THR A 188 -31.22 33.68 0.05
CA THR A 188 -30.02 34.02 0.84
C THR A 188 -29.73 32.98 1.91
N SER A 189 -30.76 32.39 2.54
CA SER A 189 -30.56 31.27 3.45
C SER A 189 -29.94 30.07 2.74
N ILE A 190 -30.43 29.74 1.53
CA ILE A 190 -29.86 28.69 0.69
C ILE A 190 -28.41 29.03 0.29
N GLU A 191 -28.14 30.28 -0.14
CA GLU A 191 -26.80 30.74 -0.50
C GLU A 191 -25.80 30.50 0.64
N ASN A 192 -26.15 30.92 1.86
CA ASN A 192 -25.29 30.78 3.04
C ASN A 192 -25.00 29.31 3.36
N LEU A 193 -26.01 28.43 3.30
CA LEU A 193 -25.80 27.01 3.57
C LEU A 193 -24.95 26.32 2.49
N ILE A 194 -25.05 26.78 1.25
CA ILE A 194 -24.20 26.29 0.15
C ILE A 194 -22.77 26.79 0.33
N GLU A 195 -22.58 28.06 0.73
CA GLU A 195 -21.27 28.61 1.10
C GLU A 195 -20.65 27.82 2.26
N ASP A 196 -21.39 27.55 3.33
CA ASP A 196 -20.95 26.72 4.45
C ASP A 196 -20.57 25.31 3.97
N ALA A 197 -21.37 24.72 3.07
CA ALA A 197 -21.09 23.42 2.51
C ALA A 197 -19.78 23.38 1.71
N THR A 198 -19.37 24.49 1.06
CA THR A 198 -18.09 24.56 0.31
C THR A 198 -16.85 24.37 1.19
N HIS A 199 -16.99 24.63 2.49
CA HIS A 199 -15.91 24.48 3.48
C HIS A 199 -16.05 23.20 4.33
N SER A 200 -17.08 22.40 4.09
CA SER A 200 -17.38 21.19 4.86
C SER A 200 -16.69 19.94 4.31
N SER A 201 -16.88 18.80 4.99
CA SER A 201 -16.46 17.47 4.54
C SER A 201 -17.41 16.81 3.53
N PHE A 202 -18.39 17.54 3.00
CA PHE A 202 -19.39 17.07 2.03
C PHE A 202 -20.21 15.86 2.51
N SER A 203 -20.68 15.91 3.76
CA SER A 203 -21.50 14.83 4.32
C SER A 203 -22.88 14.74 3.62
N PRO A 204 -23.45 13.53 3.42
CA PRO A 204 -24.77 13.39 2.81
C PRO A 204 -25.88 14.17 3.53
N SER A 205 -25.83 14.24 4.86
CA SER A 205 -26.81 14.97 5.66
C SER A 205 -26.80 16.47 5.38
N THR A 206 -25.63 17.07 5.11
CA THR A 206 -25.52 18.48 4.71
C THR A 206 -26.37 18.78 3.48
N PHE A 207 -26.25 17.95 2.43
CA PHE A 207 -26.99 18.15 1.18
C PHE A 207 -28.48 17.85 1.33
N LEU A 208 -28.86 16.88 2.16
CA LEU A 208 -30.26 16.64 2.51
C LEU A 208 -30.88 17.84 3.23
N SER A 209 -30.16 18.45 4.18
CA SER A 209 -30.62 19.64 4.90
C SER A 209 -30.77 20.85 3.98
N ILE A 210 -29.83 21.07 3.07
CA ILE A 210 -29.94 22.15 2.06
C ILE A 210 -31.17 21.93 1.17
N ARG A 211 -31.34 20.71 0.66
CA ARG A 211 -32.47 20.38 -0.22
C ARG A 211 -33.81 20.45 0.52
N ALA A 212 -33.86 20.16 1.81
CA ALA A 212 -35.08 20.33 2.61
C ALA A 212 -35.54 21.80 2.64
N ILE A 213 -34.63 22.76 2.50
CA ILE A 213 -35.00 24.18 2.49
C ILE A 213 -35.60 24.61 1.16
N PHE A 214 -35.36 23.85 0.09
CA PHE A 214 -35.86 24.17 -1.25
C PHE A 214 -37.39 24.17 -1.29
N SER A 215 -38.06 23.37 -0.45
CA SER A 215 -39.53 23.34 -0.37
C SER A 215 -40.14 24.60 0.27
N PHE A 216 -39.33 25.47 0.88
CA PHE A 216 -39.80 26.74 1.44
C PHE A 216 -39.66 27.92 0.48
N LEU A 217 -39.20 27.68 -0.75
CA LEU A 217 -39.17 28.72 -1.77
C LEU A 217 -40.59 29.06 -2.24
N PRO A 218 -40.89 30.36 -2.47
CA PRO A 218 -42.19 30.78 -2.97
C PRO A 218 -42.38 30.33 -4.42
N ASP A 219 -43.64 30.25 -4.87
CA ASP A 219 -43.98 29.87 -6.24
C ASP A 219 -43.38 30.86 -7.26
N MET A 220 -42.56 30.35 -8.17
CA MET A 220 -41.83 31.14 -9.18
C MET A 220 -42.51 31.10 -10.56
N SER A 221 -43.69 30.49 -10.69
CA SER A 221 -44.37 30.30 -11.98
C SER A 221 -44.64 31.61 -12.75
N ALA A 222 -44.80 32.73 -12.04
CA ALA A 222 -44.95 34.05 -12.63
C ALA A 222 -43.64 34.68 -13.15
N HIS A 223 -42.49 34.03 -12.89
CA HIS A 223 -41.14 34.54 -13.15
C HIS A 223 -40.29 33.47 -13.86
N PRO A 224 -40.55 33.21 -15.16
CA PRO A 224 -39.96 32.08 -15.88
C PRO A 224 -38.42 32.13 -15.97
N GLU A 225 -37.82 33.32 -15.97
CA GLU A 225 -36.36 33.47 -15.95
C GLU A 225 -35.74 33.00 -14.62
N ILE A 226 -36.41 33.30 -13.50
CA ILE A 226 -35.97 32.87 -12.17
C ILE A 226 -36.20 31.37 -12.02
N GLU A 227 -37.37 30.87 -12.43
CA GLU A 227 -37.70 29.44 -12.40
C GLU A 227 -36.73 28.60 -13.23
N SER A 228 -36.32 29.10 -14.40
CA SER A 228 -35.34 28.43 -15.27
C SER A 228 -33.95 28.32 -14.61
N GLU A 229 -33.50 29.37 -13.93
CA GLU A 229 -32.25 29.33 -13.17
C GLU A 229 -32.36 28.43 -11.93
N TRP A 230 -33.53 28.41 -11.27
CA TRP A 230 -33.79 27.53 -10.14
C TRP A 230 -33.70 26.05 -10.52
N LYS A 231 -34.31 25.65 -11.64
CA LYS A 231 -34.26 24.27 -12.15
C LYS A 231 -32.83 23.76 -12.35
N LYS A 232 -31.89 24.64 -12.74
CA LYS A 232 -30.47 24.27 -12.86
C LYS A 232 -29.88 23.91 -11.50
N VAL A 233 -30.21 24.67 -10.45
CA VAL A 233 -29.79 24.36 -9.08
C VAL A 233 -30.39 23.03 -8.61
N GLU A 234 -31.67 22.78 -8.84
CA GLU A 234 -32.33 21.53 -8.46
C GLU A 234 -31.65 20.30 -9.09
N VAL A 235 -31.35 20.37 -10.40
CA VAL A 235 -30.64 19.29 -11.11
C VAL A 235 -29.26 19.06 -10.51
N ILE A 236 -28.49 20.12 -10.25
CA ILE A 236 -27.16 20.01 -9.62
C ILE A 236 -27.28 19.35 -8.23
N PHE A 237 -28.30 19.69 -7.43
CA PHE A 237 -28.47 19.14 -6.09
C PHE A 237 -28.89 17.67 -6.04
N LEU A 238 -29.55 17.17 -7.08
CA LEU A 238 -29.79 15.74 -7.26
C LEU A 238 -28.46 14.99 -7.43
N GLU A 239 -27.56 15.52 -8.27
CA GLU A 239 -26.24 14.94 -8.47
C GLU A 239 -25.34 15.05 -7.23
N LEU A 240 -25.35 16.20 -6.55
CA LEU A 240 -24.59 16.43 -5.32
C LEU A 240 -24.93 15.41 -4.23
N THR A 241 -26.23 15.10 -4.06
CA THR A 241 -26.66 14.09 -3.07
C THR A 241 -26.08 12.71 -3.39
N ASN A 242 -26.11 12.31 -4.67
CA ASN A 242 -25.54 11.04 -5.12
C ASN A 242 -24.02 11.00 -4.95
N ASN A 243 -23.34 12.10 -5.28
CA ASN A 243 -21.89 12.22 -5.14
C ASN A 243 -21.47 12.20 -3.67
N ALA A 244 -22.21 12.83 -2.77
CA ALA A 244 -21.96 12.79 -1.32
C ALA A 244 -22.09 11.39 -0.74
N ASN A 245 -23.10 10.61 -1.17
CA ASN A 245 -23.25 9.22 -0.76
C ASN A 245 -22.07 8.36 -1.25
N LYS A 246 -21.70 8.47 -2.53
CA LYS A 246 -20.53 7.79 -3.08
C LYS A 246 -19.25 8.16 -2.34
N LEU A 247 -19.08 9.43 -2.00
CA LEU A 247 -17.92 9.92 -1.24
C LEU A 247 -17.86 9.27 0.14
N ALA A 248 -19.00 9.14 0.84
CA ALA A 248 -19.09 8.45 2.12
C ALA A 248 -18.68 6.97 2.01
N ASP A 249 -19.18 6.25 0.99
CA ASP A 249 -18.82 4.86 0.74
C ASP A 249 -17.32 4.68 0.46
N ILE A 250 -16.74 5.56 -0.35
CA ILE A 250 -15.30 5.57 -0.65
C ILE A 250 -14.50 5.82 0.64
N ASN A 251 -14.92 6.76 1.48
CA ASN A 251 -14.24 7.04 2.75
C ASN A 251 -14.24 5.82 3.67
N TRP A 252 -15.36 5.09 3.76
CA TRP A 252 -15.42 3.82 4.49
C TRP A 252 -14.50 2.77 3.90
N ARG A 253 -14.45 2.65 2.56
CA ARG A 253 -13.57 1.70 1.89
C ARG A 253 -12.09 2.01 2.11
N ILE A 254 -11.70 3.29 2.06
CA ILE A 254 -10.34 3.74 2.37
C ILE A 254 -9.99 3.37 3.82
N LEU A 255 -10.87 3.65 4.78
CA LEU A 255 -10.63 3.31 6.18
C LEU A 255 -10.44 1.80 6.37
N PHE A 256 -11.27 0.99 5.72
CA PHE A 256 -11.11 -0.46 5.72
C PHE A 256 -9.74 -0.89 5.16
N LEU A 257 -9.34 -0.35 4.01
CA LEU A 257 -8.09 -0.70 3.33
C LEU A 257 -6.86 -0.29 4.15
N VAL A 258 -6.88 0.86 4.80
CA VAL A 258 -5.77 1.28 5.70
C VAL A 258 -5.63 0.30 6.87
N ASN A 259 -6.73 -0.07 7.52
CA ASN A 259 -6.68 -1.05 8.61
C ASN A 259 -6.22 -2.44 8.13
N GLN A 260 -6.63 -2.84 6.92
CA GLN A 260 -6.18 -4.09 6.30
C GLN A 260 -4.67 -4.06 6.01
N ILE A 261 -4.17 -2.95 5.45
CA ILE A 261 -2.74 -2.74 5.19
C ILE A 261 -1.95 -2.82 6.50
N ASP A 262 -2.40 -2.14 7.56
CA ASP A 262 -1.74 -2.19 8.87
C ASP A 262 -1.69 -3.61 9.45
N ALA A 263 -2.77 -4.38 9.31
CA ALA A 263 -2.81 -5.77 9.74
C ALA A 263 -1.85 -6.66 8.92
N LEU A 264 -1.79 -6.47 7.60
CA LEU A 264 -0.89 -7.19 6.72
C LEU A 264 0.58 -6.89 7.02
N VAL A 265 0.92 -5.62 7.24
CA VAL A 265 2.27 -5.20 7.64
C VAL A 265 2.69 -5.89 8.94
N LYS A 266 1.81 -5.90 9.96
CA LYS A 266 2.08 -6.62 11.22
C LYS A 266 2.27 -8.13 11.02
N ASN A 267 1.48 -8.75 10.15
CA ASN A 267 1.61 -10.18 9.85
C ASN A 267 2.89 -10.51 9.09
N ILE A 268 3.33 -9.64 8.16
CA ILE A 268 4.59 -9.77 7.45
C ILE A 268 5.75 -9.65 8.45
N ASP A 269 5.76 -8.62 9.29
CA ASP A 269 6.81 -8.40 10.29
C ASP A 269 6.89 -9.55 11.32
N ALA A 270 5.75 -10.06 11.76
CA ALA A 270 5.68 -11.21 12.66
C ALA A 270 6.11 -12.53 11.97
N GLY A 271 5.85 -12.67 10.67
CA GLY A 271 6.30 -13.80 9.87
C GLY A 271 7.83 -13.87 9.76
N TYR A 272 8.47 -12.72 9.53
CA TYR A 272 9.93 -12.63 9.47
C TYR A 272 10.62 -12.85 10.82
N THR A 273 10.05 -12.36 11.92
CA THR A 273 10.62 -12.57 13.26
C THR A 273 10.64 -14.04 13.70
N LYS A 274 9.84 -14.91 13.07
CA LYS A 274 9.71 -16.35 13.40
C LYS A 274 10.61 -17.27 12.57
N LEU A 275 11.25 -16.75 11.51
CA LEU A 275 12.14 -17.47 10.60
C LEU A 275 13.58 -17.46 11.11
#